data_AF-A0A7X6XD59-F1
#
_entry.id   AF-A0A7X6XD59-F1
#
_cell.length_a   1.000
_cell.length_b   1.000
_cell.length_c   1.000
_cell.angle_alpha   90.00
_cell.angle_beta   90.00
_cell.angle_gamma   90.00
#
_symmetry.space_group_name_H-M   'P 1'
#
loop_
_entity.id
_entity.type
_entity.pdbx_description
1 polymer ?
#
loop_
_entity_poly.entity_id
_entity_poly.type
_entity_poly.pdbx_seq_one_letter_code
_entity_poly.pdbx_strand_id
1 'polypeptide(L)' 'MKKIIGLILAFQLSVPLIFSCTNFLVGKKASTDGSTMISYSADSYNLYGELYHWPAMKYNAG' A
#
# COMPACT_ATOMS: atom_id res chain seq x y z
N MET A 1 20.96 32.87 -13.69
CA MET A 1 19.52 32.78 -13.35
C MET A 1 18.76 31.77 -14.22
N LYS A 2 18.71 31.92 -15.56
CA LYS A 2 17.98 30.99 -16.45
C LYS A 2 18.37 29.50 -16.30
N LYS A 3 19.67 29.21 -16.16
CA LYS A 3 20.17 27.84 -15.92
C LYS A 3 19.72 27.25 -14.57
N ILE A 4 19.67 28.08 -13.53
CA ILE A 4 19.21 27.68 -12.18
C ILE A 4 17.70 27.40 -12.21
N ILE A 5 16.93 28.25 -12.89
CA ILE A 5 15.49 28.04 -13.09
C ILE A 5 15.23 26.74 -13.85
N GLY A 6 15.99 26.46 -14.92
CA GLY A 6 15.88 25.20 -15.67
C GLY A 6 16.19 23.96 -14.82
N LEU A 7 17.21 24.05 -13.96
CA LEU A 7 17.58 22.98 -13.02
C LEU A 7 16.49 22.70 -11.97
N ILE A 8 15.89 23.74 -11.40
CA ILE A 8 14.80 23.61 -10.43
C ILE A 8 13.57 22.97 -11.11
N LEU A 9 13.22 23.38 -12.33
CA LEU A 9 12.09 22.82 -13.06
C LEU A 9 12.31 21.34 -13.40
N ALA A 10 13.52 20.96 -13.83
CA ALA A 10 13.87 19.57 -14.09
C ALA A 10 13.80 18.71 -12.81
N PHE A 11 14.21 19.24 -11.66
CA PHE A 11 14.11 18.54 -10.38
C PHE A 11 12.66 18.31 -9.95
N GLN A 12 11.79 19.31 -10.09
CA GLN A 12 10.36 19.16 -9.78
C GLN A 12 9.65 18.11 -10.65
N LEU A 13 10.04 17.99 -11.93
CA LEU A 13 9.50 16.97 -12.85
C LEU A 13 9.96 15.54 -12.51
N SER A 14 11.01 15.38 -11.69
CA SER A 14 11.58 14.08 -11.36
C SER A 14 10.93 13.39 -10.16
N VAL A 15 9.96 14.03 -9.48
CA VAL A 15 9.31 13.44 -8.30
C VAL A 15 8.18 12.50 -8.73
N PRO A 16 8.30 11.18 -8.49
CA PRO A 16 7.22 10.24 -8.78
C PRO A 16 6.06 10.43 -7.79
N LEU A 17 4.83 10.28 -8.27
CA LEU A 17 3.66 10.11 -7.41
C LEU A 17 3.72 8.71 -6.78
N ILE A 18 3.75 8.64 -5.45
CA ILE A 18 3.81 7.38 -4.70
C ILE A 18 2.51 7.25 -3.88
N PHE A 19 1.87 6.08 -3.95
CA PHE A 19 0.80 5.73 -3.01
C PHE A 19 1.44 5.24 -1.72
N SER A 20 1.29 6.00 -0.62
CA SER A 20 1.74 5.52 0.68
C SER A 20 0.86 4.37 1.13
N CYS A 21 1.49 3.37 1.73
CA CYS A 21 0.80 2.30 2.45
C CYS A 21 1.61 2.03 3.71
N THR A 22 0.93 1.78 4.82
CA THR A 22 1.59 1.37 6.08
C THR A 22 1.06 0.01 6.50
N ASN A 23 1.97 -0.95 6.65
CA ASN A 23 1.64 -2.37 6.83
C ASN A 23 2.39 -2.94 8.03
N PHE A 24 1.73 -3.82 8.78
CA PHE A 24 2.35 -4.57 9.86
C PHE A 24 2.13 -6.07 9.67
N LEU A 25 3.18 -6.84 9.95
CA LEU A 25 3.13 -8.28 10.05
C LEU A 25 3.49 -8.66 11.48
N VAL A 26 2.56 -9.33 12.17
CA VAL A 26 2.80 -9.82 13.52
C VAL A 26 2.79 -11.32 13.51
N GLY A 27 3.95 -11.92 13.80
CA GLY A 27 4.10 -13.36 13.93
C GLY A 27 3.50 -13.87 15.24
N LYS A 28 3.11 -15.14 15.27
CA LYS A 28 2.53 -15.82 16.45
C LYS A 28 3.32 -15.71 17.77
N LYS A 29 4.62 -15.43 17.71
CA LYS A 29 5.48 -15.27 18.90
C LYS A 29 5.65 -13.81 19.33
N ALA A 30 5.20 -12.87 18.52
CA ALA A 30 5.27 -11.44 18.76
C ALA A 30 3.93 -10.86 19.24
N SER A 31 2.82 -11.55 18.97
CA SER A 31 1.50 -11.21 19.51
C SER A 31 1.35 -11.64 20.97
N THR A 32 0.46 -10.96 21.69
CA THR A 32 0.19 -11.24 23.11
C THR A 32 -0.65 -12.50 23.34
N ASP A 33 -1.35 -12.96 22.29
CA ASP A 33 -2.32 -14.06 22.34
C ASP A 33 -1.96 -15.25 21.42
N GLY A 34 -0.84 -15.17 20.71
CA GLY A 34 -0.42 -16.22 19.78
C GLY A 34 -1.02 -16.13 18.37
N SER A 35 -1.88 -15.13 18.09
CA SER A 35 -2.45 -14.90 16.76
C SER A 35 -1.39 -14.43 15.74
N THR A 36 -1.64 -14.66 14.46
CA THR A 36 -0.90 -14.03 13.36
C THR A 36 -1.75 -12.93 12.75
N MET A 37 -1.16 -11.75 12.55
CA MET A 37 -1.85 -10.59 12.00
C MET A 37 -1.15 -10.08 10.74
N ILE A 38 -1.96 -9.76 9.73
CA ILE A 38 -1.53 -9.08 8.50
C ILE A 38 -2.43 -7.85 8.39
N SER A 39 -1.83 -6.66 8.44
CA SER A 39 -2.56 -5.39 8.32
C SER A 39 -2.07 -4.57 7.14
N TYR A 40 -2.97 -3.79 6.55
CA TYR A 40 -2.71 -2.90 5.43
C TYR A 40 -3.54 -1.62 5.60
N SER A 41 -2.88 -0.46 5.72
CA SER A 41 -3.54 0.84 5.63
C SER A 41 -3.67 1.22 4.16
N ALA A 42 -4.88 1.13 3.64
CA ALA A 42 -5.19 1.45 2.25
C ALA A 42 -5.40 2.96 2.09
N ASP A 43 -4.34 3.77 1.99
CA ASP A 43 -4.39 5.26 1.94
C ASP A 43 -5.04 5.80 0.64
N SER A 44 -6.29 5.43 0.43
CA SER A 44 -7.12 5.67 -0.73
C SER A 44 -8.46 6.16 -0.19
N TYR A 45 -8.63 7.47 -0.22
CA TYR A 45 -9.75 8.22 0.35
C TYR A 45 -11.15 7.65 0.01
N ASN A 46 -11.27 6.88 -1.08
CA ASN A 46 -12.54 6.37 -1.62
C ASN A 46 -12.73 4.84 -1.54
N LEU A 47 -11.80 4.06 -0.96
CA LEU A 47 -11.82 2.58 -1.08
C LEU A 47 -12.30 1.84 0.18
N TYR A 48 -12.90 2.55 1.14
CA TYR A 48 -13.42 1.95 2.37
C TYR A 48 -14.94 1.83 2.26
N GLY A 49 -15.47 0.63 2.02
CA GLY A 49 -16.92 0.50 1.85
C GLY A 49 -17.50 -0.78 2.40
N GLU A 50 -17.02 -1.93 1.96
CA GLU A 50 -17.84 -3.14 2.05
C GLU A 50 -17.00 -4.39 2.28
N LEU A 51 -17.43 -5.17 3.28
CA LEU A 51 -16.94 -6.52 3.51
C LEU A 51 -17.85 -7.48 2.74
N TYR A 52 -17.29 -8.12 1.72
CA TYR A 52 -18.02 -9.07 0.89
C TYR A 52 -17.67 -10.52 1.22
N HIS A 53 -18.64 -11.42 1.02
CA HIS A 53 -18.43 -12.87 1.07
C HIS A 53 -18.78 -13.46 -0.30
N TRP A 54 -17.81 -14.14 -0.91
CA TRP A 54 -17.96 -14.76 -2.23
C TRP A 54 -17.77 -16.27 -2.12
N PRO A 55 -18.52 -17.09 -2.89
CA PRO A 55 -18.31 -18.53 -2.93
C PRO A 55 -16.93 -18.88 -3.49
N ALA A 56 -16.37 -20.01 -3.05
CA ALA A 56 -15.06 -20.48 -3.53
C ALA A 56 -15.07 -20.69 -5.05
N MET A 57 -14.09 -20.10 -5.74
CA MET A 57 -13.88 -20.29 -7.18
C MET A 57 -13.11 -21.59 -7.45
N LYS A 58 -13.43 -22.28 -8.56
CA LYS A 58 -12.64 -23.40 -9.06
C LYS A 58 -11.57 -22.87 -10.01
N TYR A 59 -10.31 -23.08 -9.67
CA TYR A 59 -9.16 -22.77 -10.52
C TYR A 59 -8.61 -24.06 -11.14
N ASN A 60 -7.98 -23.96 -12.31
CA ASN A 60 -7.21 -25.06 -12.88
C ASN A 60 -5.99 -25.38 -12.00
N ALA A 61 -5.48 -26.61 -12.09
CA ALA A 61 -4.20 -26.94 -11.46
C ALA A 61 -3.08 -26.05 -12.04
N GLY A 62 -2.16 -25.64 -11.17
CA GLY A 62 -0.97 -24.84 -11.51
C GLY A 62 0.16 -25.67 -12.09
#